data_AF-A0A1Q8CE10-F1
#
_entry.id   AF-A0A1Q8CE10-F1
#
_cell.length_a   1.000
_cell.length_b   1.000
_cell.length_c   1.000
_cell.angle_alpha   90.00
_cell.angle_beta   90.00
_cell.angle_gamma   90.00
#
_symmetry.space_group_name_H-M   'P 1'
#
loop_
_entity.id
_entity.type
_entity.pdbx_description
1 polymer ?
#
loop_
_entity_poly.entity_id
_entity_poly.type
_entity_poly.pdbx_seq_one_letter_code
_entity_poly.pdbx_strand_id
1 'polypeptide(L)'
;MTNSAGGEAAPPTRARERGWLLRHPLMVAVAGALVAGLLGGLFALFQGSSGDVVLLPVDTTQANAFVPGNADLRNPGPNVVPAMPEVPAVDDQRATGTLPGMYGRSVDGVTCDVEKIIGYLVDPAHMAQARAWAEVAGIAPADIRSFLASLTPVRLRFDTRVTNYDYKDGKADGFEAVLQAGTSVLVDDRGVPRAKCNCGNPLTEAGDTESSGDVADFARNPDDAWERFEPGEVVTVAPGERTKELVLLDLDDGEVFRRPVGTVGTEDEPVTRGNPVCAVLGQSTSCGGPGPKVTPEDVAALERAVRGLVSAVRDEDCDALVSYMSSGTLERFGAGHQELVSMCREAFTQLESFGGLTVDDVRVVSQTGARAAISVTATVNGQTSTAENELVRENGNWKLDV
;
A
#
# COMPACT_ATOMS: atom_id res chain seq x y z
N MET A 1 -43.32 37.79 76.01
CA MET A 1 -44.45 37.28 75.19
C MET A 1 -44.02 37.38 73.73
N THR A 2 -43.95 36.22 73.06
CA THR A 2 -44.00 35.96 71.59
C THR A 2 -43.05 36.73 70.65
N ASN A 3 -42.11 35.99 70.04
CA ASN A 3 -42.00 35.67 68.59
C ASN A 3 -41.10 36.66 67.82
N SER A 4 -40.27 36.33 66.83
CA SER A 4 -39.88 35.09 66.16
C SER A 4 -38.67 35.40 65.24
N ALA A 5 -37.87 34.36 64.94
CA ALA A 5 -37.06 34.07 63.73
C ALA A 5 -36.22 35.18 63.03
N GLY A 6 -35.05 34.92 62.45
CA GLY A 6 -34.40 33.67 62.05
C GLY A 6 -32.98 33.95 61.57
N GLY A 7 -32.16 32.91 61.53
CA GLY A 7 -30.72 32.99 61.32
C GLY A 7 -30.29 33.02 59.86
N GLU A 8 -29.11 33.57 59.63
CA GLU A 8 -28.29 33.34 58.45
C GLU A 8 -26.89 32.94 58.93
N ALA A 9 -26.53 31.69 58.66
CA ALA A 9 -25.27 31.10 59.10
C ALA A 9 -24.18 31.36 58.05
N ALA A 10 -23.14 32.09 58.43
CA ALA A 10 -21.88 32.13 57.68
C ALA A 10 -20.88 31.13 58.31
N PRO A 11 -20.33 30.17 57.55
CA PRO A 11 -19.14 29.45 57.98
C PRO A 11 -17.83 30.02 57.38
N PRO A 12 -16.69 29.86 58.08
CA PRO A 12 -15.44 30.55 57.81
C PRO A 12 -14.59 29.92 56.69
N THR A 13 -13.67 30.75 56.21
CA THR A 13 -12.63 30.52 55.18
C THR A 13 -11.79 29.26 55.39
N ARG A 14 -11.71 28.39 54.36
CA ARG A 14 -10.72 27.31 54.29
C ARG A 14 -9.32 27.86 53.99
N ALA A 15 -8.39 27.65 54.92
CA ALA A 15 -6.96 27.77 54.67
C ALA A 15 -6.51 26.65 53.72
N ARG A 16 -5.71 27.03 52.72
CA ARG A 16 -5.23 26.20 51.61
C ARG A 16 -3.88 25.60 52.00
N GLU A 17 -3.82 24.31 52.28
CA GLU A 17 -2.57 23.57 52.43
C GLU A 17 -1.82 23.53 51.08
N ARG A 18 -0.65 24.16 51.03
CA ARG A 18 0.32 24.05 49.92
C ARG A 18 1.45 23.14 50.39
N GLY A 19 1.50 21.93 49.82
CA GLY A 19 2.44 20.88 50.16
C GLY A 19 3.89 21.16 49.75
N TRP A 20 4.79 21.05 50.71
CA TRP A 20 5.98 20.17 50.79
C TRP A 20 6.91 19.92 49.56
N LEU A 21 6.81 20.61 48.42
CA LEU A 21 7.71 20.36 47.28
C LEU A 21 8.87 21.37 47.12
N LEU A 22 9.02 22.33 48.04
CA LEU A 22 9.98 23.45 47.91
C LEU A 22 11.28 23.31 48.72
N ARG A 23 11.62 22.15 49.29
CA ARG A 23 12.77 22.02 50.21
C ARG A 23 14.08 21.46 49.63
N HIS A 24 14.16 21.07 48.36
CA HIS A 24 15.39 20.52 47.78
C HIS A 24 15.71 21.07 46.37
N PRO A 25 16.26 22.31 46.26
CA PRO A 25 16.62 22.91 44.96
C PRO A 25 17.66 22.06 44.19
N LEU A 26 18.48 21.29 44.90
CA LEU A 26 19.47 20.38 44.30
C LEU A 26 18.83 19.18 43.58
N MET A 27 17.70 18.64 44.10
CA MET A 27 17.00 17.52 43.45
C MET A 27 16.21 17.96 42.22
N VAL A 28 15.67 19.18 42.20
CA VAL A 28 15.01 19.74 41.00
C VAL A 28 16.03 20.01 39.90
N ALA A 29 17.22 20.50 40.24
CA ALA A 29 18.30 20.72 39.27
C ALA A 29 18.84 19.40 38.68
N VAL A 30 19.01 18.36 39.51
CA VAL A 30 19.47 17.03 39.05
C VAL A 30 18.39 16.33 38.22
N ALA A 31 17.12 16.39 38.60
CA ALA A 31 16.02 15.86 37.80
C ALA A 31 15.87 16.62 36.47
N GLY A 32 16.00 17.94 36.47
CA GLY A 32 15.99 18.76 35.26
C GLY A 32 17.15 18.45 34.31
N ALA A 33 18.36 18.24 34.85
CA ALA A 33 19.53 17.84 34.07
C ALA A 33 19.42 16.41 33.52
N LEU A 34 18.82 15.48 34.27
CA LEU A 34 18.54 14.12 33.80
C LEU A 34 17.47 14.10 32.71
N VAL A 35 16.42 14.91 32.82
CA VAL A 35 15.39 15.03 31.77
C VAL A 35 15.95 15.74 30.54
N ALA A 36 16.75 16.80 30.70
CA ALA A 36 17.42 17.47 29.58
C ALA A 36 18.50 16.58 28.93
N GLY A 37 19.18 15.74 29.70
CA GLY A 37 20.13 14.73 29.20
C GLY A 37 19.45 13.53 28.56
N LEU A 38 18.27 13.12 29.03
CA LEU A 38 17.42 12.11 28.40
C LEU A 38 16.80 12.64 27.11
N LEU A 39 16.30 13.87 27.08
CA LEU A 39 15.76 14.52 25.88
C LEU A 39 16.86 14.88 24.87
N GLY A 40 18.02 15.36 25.34
CA GLY A 40 19.19 15.63 24.52
C GLY A 40 19.88 14.36 24.03
N GLY A 41 19.84 13.29 24.82
CA GLY A 41 20.27 11.94 24.43
C GLY A 41 19.30 11.29 23.44
N LEU A 42 17.99 11.48 23.61
CA LEU A 42 16.97 11.11 22.61
C LEU A 42 17.21 11.87 21.30
N PHE A 43 17.49 13.18 21.39
CA PHE A 43 17.78 14.03 20.23
C PHE A 43 19.13 13.69 19.55
N ALA A 44 20.13 13.22 20.31
CA ALA A 44 21.41 12.74 19.78
C ALA A 44 21.33 11.32 19.18
N LEU A 45 20.30 10.53 19.55
CA LEU A 45 19.93 9.28 18.86
C LEU A 45 19.17 9.54 17.55
N PHE A 46 18.66 10.76 17.35
CA PHE A 46 18.16 11.27 16.06
C PHE A 46 19.25 12.05 15.29
N GLN A 47 20.53 11.70 15.45
CA GLN A 47 21.53 12.15 14.48
C GLN A 47 21.12 11.61 13.11
N GLY A 48 20.82 12.54 12.21
CA GLY A 48 20.22 12.30 10.92
C GLY A 48 20.93 11.19 10.16
N SER A 49 20.12 10.29 9.62
CA SER A 49 20.51 9.44 8.52
C SER A 49 21.18 10.29 7.44
N SER A 50 22.38 9.87 7.04
CA SER A 50 23.15 10.52 5.98
C SER A 50 22.64 10.16 4.58
N GLY A 51 21.61 9.32 4.49
CA GLY A 51 21.04 8.88 3.23
C GLY A 51 20.43 10.02 2.41
N ASP A 52 20.52 9.88 1.10
CA ASP A 52 20.02 10.87 0.15
C ASP A 52 18.59 10.56 -0.33
N VAL A 53 18.06 9.37 0.00
CA VAL A 53 16.79 8.86 -0.54
C VAL A 53 15.82 8.45 0.56
N VAL A 54 14.51 8.67 0.37
CA VAL A 54 13.45 8.14 1.25
C VAL A 54 12.90 6.85 0.68
N LEU A 55 12.90 5.78 1.46
CA LEU A 55 12.22 4.53 1.11
C LEU A 55 10.72 4.72 1.29
N LEU A 56 9.94 4.43 0.25
CA LEU A 56 8.50 4.50 0.27
C LEU A 56 7.95 3.08 0.04
N PRO A 57 7.66 2.34 1.13
CA PRO A 57 6.93 1.09 1.06
C PRO A 57 5.65 1.23 0.24
N VAL A 58 5.24 0.14 -0.37
CA VAL A 58 4.21 0.13 -1.38
C VAL A 58 2.88 0.73 -0.89
N ASP A 59 2.53 0.50 0.37
CA ASP A 59 1.30 0.94 1.04
C ASP A 59 1.41 2.34 1.66
N THR A 60 2.59 2.95 1.59
CA THR A 60 2.85 4.25 2.21
C THR A 60 2.11 5.36 1.47
N THR A 61 1.20 6.03 2.17
CA THR A 61 0.60 7.30 1.76
C THR A 61 1.29 8.44 2.49
N GLN A 62 1.80 9.43 1.75
CA GLN A 62 2.55 10.55 2.32
C GLN A 62 1.65 11.44 3.18
N ALA A 63 2.17 11.91 4.32
CA ALA A 63 1.43 12.79 5.23
C ALA A 63 1.00 14.10 4.55
N ASN A 64 1.82 14.61 3.64
CA ASN A 64 1.57 15.83 2.87
C ASN A 64 1.20 15.51 1.41
N ALA A 65 0.30 14.54 1.23
CA ALA A 65 -0.17 14.11 -0.09
C ALA A 65 -0.85 15.26 -0.87
N PHE A 66 -0.65 15.29 -2.19
CA PHE A 66 -1.37 16.19 -3.09
C PHE A 66 -2.87 15.88 -3.15
N VAL A 67 -3.23 14.59 -3.09
CA VAL A 67 -4.61 14.10 -3.11
C VAL A 67 -4.82 13.17 -1.90
N PRO A 68 -5.27 13.71 -0.76
CA PRO A 68 -5.57 12.92 0.42
C PRO A 68 -6.66 11.87 0.17
N GLY A 69 -6.51 10.69 0.77
CA GLY A 69 -7.53 9.65 0.73
C GLY A 69 -7.65 8.91 -0.61
N ASN A 70 -6.67 9.03 -1.51
CA ASN A 70 -6.64 8.26 -2.77
C ASN A 70 -5.98 6.87 -2.63
N ALA A 71 -5.99 6.28 -1.42
CA ALA A 71 -5.29 5.04 -1.15
C ALA A 71 -5.71 3.91 -2.10
N ASP A 72 -4.73 3.21 -2.65
CA ASP A 72 -4.91 1.99 -3.43
C ASP A 72 -5.09 0.82 -2.45
N LEU A 73 -6.34 0.38 -2.27
CA LEU A 73 -6.68 -0.71 -1.35
C LEU A 73 -6.28 -2.09 -1.90
N ARG A 74 -6.01 -2.20 -3.21
CA ARG A 74 -5.69 -3.45 -3.94
C ARG A 74 -4.20 -3.60 -4.21
N ASN A 75 -3.41 -2.84 -3.46
CA ASN A 75 -1.97 -2.95 -3.42
C ASN A 75 -1.60 -4.33 -2.89
N PRO A 76 -0.66 -5.06 -3.51
CA PRO A 76 -0.31 -6.41 -3.08
C PRO A 76 0.54 -6.40 -1.80
N GLY A 77 1.05 -5.24 -1.37
CA GLY A 77 1.82 -5.05 -0.13
C GLY A 77 3.31 -5.40 -0.21
N PRO A 78 4.07 -5.05 0.84
CA PRO A 78 5.53 -4.92 0.75
C PRO A 78 6.29 -6.24 0.57
N ASN A 79 5.61 -7.37 0.70
CA ASN A 79 6.24 -8.69 0.59
C ASN A 79 5.70 -9.49 -0.60
N VAL A 80 5.05 -8.81 -1.54
CA VAL A 80 4.63 -9.40 -2.81
C VAL A 80 5.56 -8.89 -3.88
N VAL A 81 6.54 -9.72 -4.20
CA VAL A 81 7.25 -9.60 -5.45
C VAL A 81 6.53 -10.54 -6.42
N PRO A 82 5.87 -10.00 -7.46
CA PRO A 82 5.36 -10.80 -8.56
C PRO A 82 6.47 -11.71 -9.05
N ALA A 83 6.24 -13.01 -9.19
CA ALA A 83 7.33 -13.87 -9.61
C ALA A 83 7.72 -13.53 -11.05
N MET A 84 8.93 -13.00 -11.18
CA MET A 84 9.41 -12.36 -12.39
C MET A 84 9.97 -13.42 -13.35
N PRO A 85 9.48 -13.47 -14.60
CA PRO A 85 10.31 -13.87 -15.73
C PRO A 85 11.66 -13.14 -15.68
N GLU A 86 12.76 -13.85 -15.90
CA GLU A 86 14.03 -13.19 -16.25
C GLU A 86 13.78 -12.30 -17.48
N VAL A 87 13.69 -11.00 -17.24
CA VAL A 87 13.87 -9.98 -18.27
C VAL A 87 15.39 -9.79 -18.37
N PRO A 88 15.98 -9.45 -19.54
CA PRO A 88 17.38 -9.07 -19.59
C PRO A 88 17.68 -8.08 -18.45
N ALA A 89 18.78 -8.31 -17.73
CA ALA A 89 19.21 -7.42 -16.66
C ALA A 89 19.15 -5.97 -17.17
N VAL A 90 18.59 -5.09 -16.35
CA VAL A 90 18.58 -3.67 -16.66
C VAL A 90 20.04 -3.22 -16.63
N ASP A 91 20.57 -2.84 -17.79
CA ASP A 91 21.95 -2.38 -17.93
C ASP A 91 22.18 -1.19 -17.00
N ASP A 92 23.19 -1.29 -16.14
CA ASP A 92 23.53 -0.27 -15.13
C ASP A 92 22.33 0.24 -14.30
N GLN A 93 21.34 -0.61 -13.98
CA GLN A 93 20.11 -0.24 -13.25
C GLN A 93 19.28 0.89 -13.91
N ARG A 94 19.52 1.19 -15.20
CA ARG A 94 18.78 2.20 -15.96
C ARG A 94 17.84 1.55 -16.98
N ALA A 95 16.55 1.49 -16.65
CA ALA A 95 15.54 0.90 -17.52
C ALA A 95 14.96 1.94 -18.48
N THR A 96 14.54 1.47 -19.67
CA THR A 96 13.69 2.29 -20.55
C THR A 96 12.22 2.09 -20.17
N GLY A 97 11.46 3.18 -20.06
CA GLY A 97 10.06 3.12 -19.63
C GLY A 97 9.15 2.28 -20.54
N THR A 98 9.54 2.05 -21.80
CA THR A 98 8.78 1.21 -22.73
C THR A 98 9.36 -0.20 -22.93
N LEU A 99 10.30 -0.62 -22.08
CA LEU A 99 10.82 -1.99 -22.10
C LEU A 99 9.64 -2.98 -21.90
N PRO A 100 9.49 -4.03 -22.74
CA PRO A 100 8.42 -4.99 -22.56
C PRO A 100 8.48 -5.67 -21.18
N GLY A 101 7.38 -5.60 -20.45
CA GLY A 101 7.32 -6.06 -19.08
C GLY A 101 8.05 -5.14 -18.10
N MET A 102 8.35 -3.87 -18.41
CA MET A 102 8.85 -2.94 -17.40
C MET A 102 7.88 -2.80 -16.22
N TYR A 103 6.59 -2.83 -16.55
CA TYR A 103 5.49 -2.67 -15.61
C TYR A 103 4.58 -3.88 -15.57
N GLY A 104 3.82 -3.95 -14.49
CA GLY A 104 2.80 -4.95 -14.27
C GLY A 104 1.38 -4.39 -14.30
N ARG A 105 0.43 -5.32 -14.26
CA ARG A 105 -0.99 -5.07 -14.00
C ARG A 105 -1.50 -5.98 -12.88
N SER A 106 -2.69 -5.67 -12.38
CA SER A 106 -3.54 -6.57 -11.59
C SER A 106 -4.65 -7.15 -12.47
N VAL A 107 -5.04 -8.40 -12.23
CA VAL A 107 -6.19 -9.04 -12.88
C VAL A 107 -7.48 -8.23 -12.68
N ASP A 108 -7.67 -7.66 -11.50
CA ASP A 108 -8.90 -6.95 -11.12
C ASP A 108 -9.04 -5.53 -11.70
N GLY A 109 -8.14 -5.13 -12.61
CA GLY A 109 -8.18 -3.81 -13.24
C GLY A 109 -7.82 -2.66 -12.29
N VAL A 110 -8.17 -1.44 -12.74
CA VAL A 110 -7.71 -0.10 -12.29
C VAL A 110 -7.07 -0.04 -10.90
N THR A 111 -5.74 0.10 -10.88
CA THR A 111 -4.90 0.23 -9.67
C THR A 111 -4.77 1.68 -9.19
N CYS A 112 -5.32 2.63 -9.95
CA CYS A 112 -5.25 4.07 -9.72
C CYS A 112 -6.58 4.74 -10.05
N ASP A 113 -7.26 5.32 -9.07
CA ASP A 113 -8.47 6.12 -9.34
C ASP A 113 -8.10 7.48 -9.95
N VAL A 114 -7.86 7.47 -11.27
CA VAL A 114 -7.42 8.67 -12.03
C VAL A 114 -8.48 9.76 -11.97
N GLU A 115 -9.76 9.40 -12.05
CA GLU A 115 -10.87 10.35 -11.98
C GLU A 115 -10.97 11.02 -10.61
N LYS A 116 -10.65 10.31 -9.52
CA LYS A 116 -10.55 10.92 -8.20
C LYS A 116 -9.38 11.89 -8.07
N ILE A 117 -8.21 11.56 -8.63
CA ILE A 117 -7.07 12.50 -8.70
C ILE A 117 -7.47 13.75 -9.49
N ILE A 118 -8.04 13.56 -10.68
CA ILE A 118 -8.51 14.65 -11.54
C ILE A 118 -9.55 15.49 -10.79
N GLY A 119 -10.57 14.85 -10.23
CA GLY A 119 -11.67 15.51 -9.52
C GLY A 119 -11.18 16.36 -8.36
N TYR A 120 -10.21 15.85 -7.58
CA TYR A 120 -9.61 16.61 -6.50
C TYR A 120 -8.83 17.83 -7.01
N LEU A 121 -7.91 17.64 -7.97
CA LEU A 121 -7.02 18.71 -8.44
C LEU A 121 -7.74 19.79 -9.25
N VAL A 122 -8.83 19.46 -9.94
CA VAL A 122 -9.60 20.45 -10.73
C VAL A 122 -10.71 21.12 -9.93
N ASP A 123 -10.93 20.72 -8.67
CA ASP A 123 -11.88 21.39 -7.78
C ASP A 123 -11.37 22.82 -7.47
N PRO A 124 -12.21 23.86 -7.64
CA PRO A 124 -11.86 25.23 -7.27
C PRO A 124 -11.35 25.40 -5.82
N ALA A 125 -11.76 24.52 -4.89
CA ALA A 125 -11.29 24.51 -3.51
C ALA A 125 -9.80 24.16 -3.37
N HIS A 126 -9.21 23.48 -4.36
CA HIS A 126 -7.82 22.99 -4.33
C HIS A 126 -6.92 23.69 -5.37
N MET A 127 -7.30 24.88 -5.85
CA MET A 127 -6.56 25.60 -6.89
C MET A 127 -5.07 25.85 -6.56
N ALA A 128 -4.71 25.99 -5.29
CA ALA A 128 -3.31 26.16 -4.89
C ALA A 128 -2.51 24.86 -5.09
N GLN A 129 -3.03 23.71 -4.63
CA GLN A 129 -2.50 22.38 -4.91
C GLN A 129 -2.37 22.15 -6.42
N ALA A 130 -3.42 22.45 -7.18
CA ALA A 130 -3.46 22.25 -8.63
C ALA A 130 -2.32 23.00 -9.34
N ARG A 131 -2.06 24.25 -8.94
CA ARG A 131 -0.97 25.06 -9.51
C ARG A 131 0.40 24.46 -9.20
N ALA A 132 0.64 24.08 -7.95
CA ALA A 132 1.91 23.45 -7.55
C ALA A 132 2.11 22.11 -8.28
N TRP A 133 1.05 21.33 -8.46
CA TRP A 133 1.08 20.07 -9.19
C TRP A 133 1.43 20.29 -10.67
N ALA A 134 0.74 21.24 -11.32
CA ALA A 134 0.97 21.59 -12.71
C ALA A 134 2.37 22.15 -12.96
N GLU A 135 2.93 22.90 -11.99
CA GLU A 135 4.30 23.40 -12.04
C GLU A 135 5.31 22.26 -12.12
N VAL A 136 5.18 21.22 -11.28
CA VAL A 136 6.04 20.02 -11.33
C VAL A 136 5.87 19.28 -12.66
N ALA A 137 4.62 19.13 -13.12
CA ALA A 137 4.33 18.46 -14.39
C ALA A 137 4.78 19.25 -15.62
N GLY A 138 5.09 20.54 -15.48
CA GLY A 138 5.48 21.43 -16.58
C GLY A 138 4.33 21.79 -17.52
N ILE A 139 3.10 21.87 -17.00
CA ILE A 139 1.87 22.13 -17.78
C ILE A 139 1.10 23.34 -17.23
N ALA A 140 0.11 23.84 -17.97
CA ALA A 140 -0.82 24.81 -17.42
C ALA A 140 -1.82 24.13 -16.46
N PRO A 141 -2.29 24.80 -15.38
CA PRO A 141 -3.28 24.22 -14.48
C PRO A 141 -4.59 23.78 -15.17
N ALA A 142 -4.95 24.45 -16.28
CA ALA A 142 -6.12 24.08 -17.08
C ALA A 142 -5.96 22.72 -17.80
N ASP A 143 -4.71 22.28 -18.01
CA ASP A 143 -4.39 21.06 -18.76
C ASP A 143 -4.28 19.82 -17.87
N ILE A 144 -4.36 19.96 -16.54
CA ILE A 144 -4.22 18.86 -15.57
C ILE A 144 -5.15 17.69 -15.92
N ARG A 145 -6.42 17.97 -16.23
CA ARG A 145 -7.40 16.94 -16.60
C ARG A 145 -6.94 16.14 -17.81
N SER A 146 -6.61 16.82 -18.91
CA SER A 146 -6.18 16.17 -20.15
C SER A 146 -4.85 15.45 -19.99
N PHE A 147 -3.94 16.00 -19.21
CA PHE A 147 -2.65 15.39 -18.94
C PHE A 147 -2.82 14.10 -18.15
N LEU A 148 -3.49 14.13 -17.00
CA LEU A 148 -3.74 12.93 -16.18
C LEU A 148 -4.52 11.85 -16.94
N ALA A 149 -5.53 12.25 -17.73
CA ALA A 149 -6.30 11.31 -18.56
C ALA A 149 -5.46 10.69 -19.70
N SER A 150 -4.32 11.27 -20.07
CA SER A 150 -3.40 10.69 -21.04
C SER A 150 -2.41 9.71 -20.42
N LEU A 151 -2.28 9.69 -19.09
CA LEU A 151 -1.37 8.80 -18.39
C LEU A 151 -1.97 7.40 -18.22
N THR A 152 -1.10 6.41 -18.21
CA THR A 152 -1.48 5.00 -18.11
C THR A 152 -1.23 4.50 -16.69
N PRO A 153 -2.24 4.01 -15.96
CA PRO A 153 -2.03 3.37 -14.67
C PRO A 153 -1.31 2.03 -14.87
N VAL A 154 -0.25 1.82 -14.09
CA VAL A 154 0.56 0.60 -14.11
C VAL A 154 1.08 0.29 -12.71
N ARG A 155 1.59 -0.92 -12.52
CA ARG A 155 2.26 -1.34 -11.29
C ARG A 155 3.76 -1.44 -11.51
N LEU A 156 4.56 -0.88 -10.62
CA LEU A 156 6.01 -1.06 -10.66
C LEU A 156 6.37 -2.53 -10.45
N ARG A 157 7.31 -3.04 -11.25
CA ARG A 157 7.88 -4.38 -11.06
C ARG A 157 9.20 -4.37 -10.30
N PHE A 158 9.84 -3.21 -10.22
CA PHE A 158 11.16 -3.04 -9.62
C PHE A 158 11.10 -1.91 -8.60
N ASP A 159 11.95 -2.00 -7.59
CA ASP A 159 12.19 -0.90 -6.67
C ASP A 159 12.73 0.27 -7.49
N THR A 160 11.93 1.34 -7.62
CA THR A 160 12.16 2.39 -8.61
C THR A 160 12.47 3.70 -7.94
N ARG A 161 13.62 4.29 -8.27
CA ARG A 161 13.99 5.62 -7.83
C ARG A 161 13.27 6.70 -8.66
N VAL A 162 12.75 7.71 -7.98
CA VAL A 162 12.07 8.87 -8.54
C VAL A 162 12.35 10.10 -7.68
N THR A 163 12.12 11.30 -8.23
CA THR A 163 11.85 12.46 -7.37
C THR A 163 10.34 12.53 -7.10
N ASN A 164 9.95 12.36 -5.85
CA ASN A 164 8.56 12.51 -5.41
C ASN A 164 8.36 13.88 -4.78
N TYR A 165 7.20 14.49 -5.02
CA TYR A 165 6.87 15.81 -4.49
C TYR A 165 5.71 15.74 -3.52
N ASP A 166 5.95 16.19 -2.29
CA ASP A 166 4.88 16.43 -1.31
C ASP A 166 4.34 17.86 -1.46
N TYR A 167 3.09 18.08 -1.04
CA TYR A 167 2.49 19.40 -1.00
C TYR A 167 2.63 20.02 0.39
N LYS A 168 3.59 20.94 0.55
CA LYS A 168 3.92 21.55 1.84
C LYS A 168 3.97 23.07 1.71
N ASP A 169 3.33 23.78 2.64
CA ASP A 169 3.35 25.25 2.70
C ASP A 169 2.95 25.94 1.38
N GLY A 170 2.02 25.33 0.62
CA GLY A 170 1.52 25.88 -0.64
C GLY A 170 2.38 25.60 -1.87
N LYS A 171 3.44 24.79 -1.75
CA LYS A 171 4.38 24.46 -2.82
C LYS A 171 4.60 22.95 -2.95
N ALA A 172 5.13 22.55 -4.10
CA ALA A 172 5.68 21.22 -4.29
C ALA A 172 7.08 21.15 -3.66
N ASP A 173 7.29 20.19 -2.77
CA ASP A 173 8.55 19.96 -2.07
C ASP A 173 9.13 18.61 -2.54
N GLY A 174 10.11 18.68 -3.44
CA GLY A 174 10.69 17.51 -4.09
C GLY A 174 11.76 16.85 -3.25
N PHE A 175 11.75 15.52 -3.24
CA PHE A 175 12.77 14.71 -2.60
C PHE A 175 13.00 13.41 -3.37
N GLU A 176 14.25 12.93 -3.36
CA GLU A 176 14.59 11.62 -3.90
C GLU A 176 13.92 10.52 -3.06
N ALA A 177 13.27 9.58 -3.74
CA ALA A 177 12.59 8.46 -3.14
C ALA A 177 12.82 7.15 -3.92
N VAL A 178 12.82 6.02 -3.22
CA VAL A 178 12.63 4.70 -3.84
C VAL A 178 11.20 4.27 -3.58
N LEU A 179 10.44 4.08 -4.65
CA LEU A 179 9.14 3.44 -4.61
C LEU A 179 9.35 1.93 -4.66
N GLN A 180 8.81 1.23 -3.67
CA GLN A 180 8.87 -0.22 -3.65
C GLN A 180 8.18 -0.84 -4.89
N ALA A 181 8.72 -1.94 -5.41
CA ALA A 181 8.04 -2.80 -6.37
C ALA A 181 6.61 -3.14 -5.89
N GLY A 182 5.66 -3.15 -6.82
CA GLY A 182 4.24 -3.22 -6.52
C GLY A 182 3.57 -1.85 -6.35
N THR A 183 4.32 -0.74 -6.33
CA THR A 183 3.68 0.58 -6.17
C THR A 183 2.95 0.94 -7.45
N SER A 184 1.70 1.36 -7.31
CA SER A 184 0.87 1.82 -8.43
C SER A 184 1.23 3.25 -8.81
N VAL A 185 1.52 3.47 -10.09
CA VAL A 185 1.90 4.77 -10.65
C VAL A 185 1.19 5.04 -11.98
N LEU A 186 1.05 6.32 -12.32
CA LEU A 186 0.64 6.78 -13.64
C LEU A 186 1.89 7.08 -14.47
N VAL A 187 2.03 6.46 -15.64
CA VAL A 187 3.15 6.66 -16.56
C VAL A 187 2.71 7.37 -17.84
N ASP A 188 3.62 8.14 -18.45
CA ASP A 188 3.35 8.77 -19.75
C ASP A 188 3.55 7.79 -20.93
N ASP A 189 3.40 8.29 -22.16
CA ASP A 189 3.50 7.50 -23.39
C ASP A 189 4.94 7.11 -23.80
N ARG A 190 5.90 7.41 -22.92
CA ARG A 190 7.28 6.91 -22.96
C ARG A 190 7.59 6.03 -21.74
N GLY A 191 6.56 5.73 -20.95
CA GLY A 191 6.63 4.90 -19.75
C GLY A 191 7.24 5.58 -18.54
N VAL A 192 7.46 6.89 -18.51
CA VAL A 192 8.07 7.53 -17.33
C VAL A 192 7.01 7.72 -16.23
N PRO A 193 7.26 7.33 -14.97
CA PRO A 193 6.35 7.62 -13.85
C PRO A 193 6.14 9.13 -13.65
N ARG A 194 4.88 9.58 -13.68
CA ARG A 194 4.49 11.00 -13.56
C ARG A 194 3.62 11.30 -12.35
N ALA A 195 2.95 10.31 -11.78
CA ALA A 195 2.24 10.47 -10.52
C ALA A 195 2.17 9.16 -9.75
N LYS A 196 2.26 9.23 -8.42
CA LYS A 196 2.04 8.09 -7.53
C LYS A 196 0.57 7.98 -7.20
N CYS A 197 0.00 6.79 -7.37
CA CYS A 197 -1.45 6.66 -7.39
C CYS A 197 -2.10 6.87 -6.02
N ASN A 198 -1.55 6.30 -4.95
CA ASN A 198 -2.20 6.33 -3.64
C ASN A 198 -2.22 7.72 -2.94
N CYS A 199 -1.44 8.69 -3.43
CA CYS A 199 -1.34 10.04 -2.87
C CYS A 199 -1.51 11.17 -3.91
N GLY A 200 -1.58 10.85 -5.20
CA GLY A 200 -1.67 11.83 -6.29
C GLY A 200 -0.43 12.74 -6.44
N ASN A 201 0.64 12.44 -5.71
CA ASN A 201 1.88 13.21 -5.77
C ASN A 201 2.46 13.18 -7.19
N PRO A 202 2.83 14.34 -7.77
CA PRO A 202 3.52 14.35 -9.04
C PRO A 202 4.93 13.77 -8.84
N LEU A 203 5.40 13.08 -9.87
CA LEU A 203 6.72 12.46 -9.92
C LEU A 203 7.51 13.04 -11.10
N THR A 204 8.82 13.14 -10.92
CA THR A 204 9.76 13.36 -12.01
C THR A 204 10.82 12.25 -12.02
N GLU A 205 11.58 12.19 -13.12
CA GLU A 205 12.75 11.33 -13.23
C GLU A 205 13.69 11.58 -12.04
N ALA A 206 14.31 10.50 -11.54
CA ALA A 206 15.29 10.58 -10.46
C ALA A 206 16.50 11.45 -10.87
N GLY A 207 17.15 12.06 -9.88
CA GLY A 207 18.44 12.69 -10.10
C GLY A 207 19.53 11.68 -10.47
N ASP A 208 20.61 12.16 -11.09
CA ASP A 208 21.79 11.36 -11.39
C ASP A 208 22.54 11.04 -10.09
N THR A 209 22.27 9.89 -9.47
CA THR A 209 23.02 9.41 -8.31
C THR A 209 23.02 7.89 -8.31
N GLU A 210 24.20 7.30 -8.12
CA GLU A 210 24.39 5.86 -8.05
C GLU A 210 23.55 5.23 -6.91
N SER A 211 22.92 4.09 -7.19
CA SER A 211 22.20 3.30 -6.19
C SER A 211 23.09 2.14 -5.72
N SER A 212 23.88 2.39 -4.68
CA SER A 212 24.78 1.37 -4.11
C SER A 212 25.08 1.64 -2.64
N GLY A 213 25.62 0.64 -1.94
CA GLY A 213 26.00 0.72 -0.54
C GLY A 213 25.00 0.05 0.40
N ASP A 214 25.25 0.16 1.70
CA ASP A 214 24.39 -0.40 2.74
C ASP A 214 23.12 0.45 2.92
N VAL A 215 22.01 -0.19 3.28
CA VAL A 215 20.70 0.49 3.48
C VAL A 215 20.79 1.67 4.46
N ALA A 216 21.60 1.52 5.52
CA ALA A 216 21.80 2.56 6.54
C ALA A 216 22.42 3.85 5.99
N ASP A 217 23.31 3.73 4.99
CA ASP A 217 23.96 4.87 4.34
C ASP A 217 23.16 5.37 3.13
N PHE A 218 22.35 4.50 2.53
CA PHE A 218 21.52 4.81 1.37
C PHE A 218 20.26 5.62 1.74
N ALA A 219 19.55 5.19 2.79
CA ALA A 219 18.21 5.67 3.11
C ALA A 219 18.17 6.69 4.26
N ARG A 220 17.30 7.69 4.14
CA ARG A 220 16.94 8.59 5.24
C ARG A 220 16.12 7.88 6.34
N ASN A 221 15.49 6.78 6.00
CA ASN A 221 14.60 6.00 6.84
C ASN A 221 14.90 4.51 6.65
N PRO A 222 16.08 4.04 7.06
CA PRO A 222 16.49 2.65 6.83
C PRO A 222 15.58 1.64 7.55
N ASP A 223 14.92 2.05 8.63
CA ASP A 223 13.95 1.23 9.35
C ASP A 223 12.66 0.93 8.54
N ASP A 224 12.40 1.71 7.49
CA ASP A 224 11.26 1.51 6.59
C ASP A 224 11.61 0.58 5.40
N ALA A 225 12.81 0.01 5.37
CA ALA A 225 13.20 -0.94 4.33
C ALA A 225 12.37 -2.25 4.43
N TRP A 226 11.93 -2.77 3.28
CA TRP A 226 11.30 -4.09 3.19
C TRP A 226 12.35 -5.20 3.21
N GLU A 227 11.93 -6.42 3.52
CA GLU A 227 12.81 -7.59 3.74
C GLU A 227 13.77 -7.86 2.57
N ARG A 228 13.33 -7.57 1.34
CA ARG A 228 14.11 -7.80 0.10
C ARG A 228 14.70 -6.52 -0.50
N PHE A 229 14.73 -5.42 0.25
CA PHE A 229 15.26 -4.17 -0.27
C PHE A 229 16.78 -4.28 -0.46
N GLU A 230 17.22 -4.12 -1.69
CA GLU A 230 18.63 -4.14 -2.06
C GLU A 230 18.96 -2.84 -2.80
N PRO A 231 19.75 -1.91 -2.20
CA PRO A 231 20.11 -0.65 -2.85
C PRO A 231 20.74 -0.84 -4.24
N GLY A 232 21.52 -1.92 -4.41
CA GLY A 232 22.17 -2.31 -5.66
C GLY A 232 21.23 -2.91 -6.73
N GLU A 233 19.93 -2.99 -6.49
CA GLU A 233 18.93 -3.46 -7.45
C GLU A 233 17.89 -2.37 -7.78
N VAL A 234 18.03 -1.17 -7.21
CA VAL A 234 17.12 -0.05 -7.42
C VAL A 234 17.28 0.48 -8.84
N VAL A 235 16.18 0.52 -9.60
CA VAL A 235 16.19 0.99 -10.98
C VAL A 235 15.80 2.46 -11.10
N THR A 236 16.39 3.14 -12.09
CA THR A 236 15.88 4.41 -12.62
C THR A 236 15.16 4.17 -13.94
N VAL A 237 14.17 5.00 -14.25
CA VAL A 237 13.41 4.90 -15.50
C VAL A 237 13.74 6.08 -16.39
N ALA A 238 14.41 5.81 -17.51
CA ALA A 238 14.62 6.76 -18.58
C ALA A 238 13.44 6.71 -19.59
N PRO A 239 13.13 7.83 -20.28
CA PRO A 239 12.12 7.84 -21.33
C PRO A 239 12.44 6.81 -22.43
N GLY A 240 11.46 5.96 -22.75
CA GLY A 240 11.53 5.07 -23.91
C GLY A 240 11.14 5.76 -25.23
N GLU A 241 11.02 4.96 -26.29
CA GLU A 241 10.41 5.43 -27.53
C GLU A 241 8.92 5.71 -27.30
N ARG A 242 8.39 6.74 -27.97
CA ARG A 242 6.96 7.05 -27.85
C ARG A 242 6.12 5.90 -28.41
N THR A 243 5.22 5.35 -27.59
CA THR A 243 4.40 4.19 -27.95
C THR A 243 2.91 4.51 -27.84
N LYS A 244 2.08 3.67 -28.50
CA LYS A 244 0.63 3.67 -28.34
C LYS A 244 0.15 2.67 -27.31
N GLU A 245 1.00 1.71 -26.93
CA GLU A 245 0.69 0.64 -26.01
C GLU A 245 1.91 0.27 -25.16
N LEU A 246 1.66 -0.11 -23.91
CA LEU A 246 2.64 -0.68 -23.01
C LEU A 246 2.43 -2.19 -22.94
N VAL A 247 3.53 -2.94 -22.90
CA VAL A 247 3.49 -4.39 -22.69
C VAL A 247 3.64 -4.67 -21.20
N LEU A 248 2.57 -5.13 -20.57
CA LEU A 248 2.47 -5.36 -19.13
C LEU A 248 2.48 -6.85 -18.82
N LEU A 249 3.06 -7.21 -17.68
CA LEU A 249 2.94 -8.54 -17.10
C LEU A 249 1.83 -8.54 -16.04
N ASP A 250 0.93 -9.50 -16.09
CA ASP A 250 0.04 -9.77 -14.98
C ASP A 250 0.84 -10.43 -13.85
N LEU A 251 0.78 -9.81 -12.69
CA LEU A 251 1.58 -10.17 -11.54
C LEU A 251 1.03 -11.37 -10.78
N ASP A 252 -0.21 -11.76 -11.08
CA ASP A 252 -0.89 -12.88 -10.43
C ASP A 252 -0.57 -14.20 -11.14
N ASP A 253 -0.72 -14.25 -12.47
CA ASP A 253 -0.62 -15.47 -13.27
C ASP A 253 0.53 -15.46 -14.28
N GLY A 254 1.25 -14.34 -14.41
CA GLY A 254 2.35 -14.18 -15.35
C GLY A 254 1.93 -14.06 -16.81
N GLU A 255 0.66 -13.80 -17.10
CA GLU A 255 0.20 -13.51 -18.45
C GLU A 255 0.72 -12.16 -18.94
N VAL A 256 0.77 -11.95 -20.25
CA VAL A 256 1.27 -10.72 -20.87
C VAL A 256 0.13 -10.04 -21.60
N PHE A 257 -0.01 -8.74 -21.39
CA PHE A 257 -1.04 -7.91 -21.99
C PHE A 257 -0.43 -6.69 -22.67
N ARG A 258 -1.10 -6.20 -23.70
CA ARG A 258 -0.85 -4.88 -24.29
C ARG A 258 -1.93 -3.94 -23.79
N ARG A 259 -1.51 -2.90 -23.08
CA ARG A 259 -2.39 -1.83 -22.60
C ARG A 259 -2.25 -0.61 -23.50
N PRO A 260 -3.31 -0.20 -24.22
CA PRO A 260 -3.29 1.07 -24.92
C PRO A 260 -3.04 2.23 -23.92
N VAL A 261 -2.18 3.16 -24.31
CA VAL A 261 -1.82 4.30 -23.45
C VAL A 261 -3.05 5.14 -23.10
N GLY A 262 -3.15 5.56 -21.84
CA GLY A 262 -4.27 6.34 -21.30
C GLY A 262 -5.48 5.51 -20.87
N THR A 263 -5.46 4.19 -21.09
CA THR A 263 -6.54 3.29 -20.68
C THR A 263 -6.27 2.68 -19.31
N VAL A 264 -7.34 2.28 -18.62
CA VAL A 264 -7.27 1.79 -17.24
C VAL A 264 -7.27 0.26 -17.13
N GLY A 265 -7.09 -0.44 -18.25
CA GLY A 265 -7.06 -1.90 -18.32
C GLY A 265 -8.27 -2.55 -18.99
N THR A 266 -9.35 -1.80 -19.23
CA THR A 266 -10.56 -2.29 -19.91
C THR A 266 -10.36 -2.59 -21.39
N GLU A 267 -9.28 -2.05 -21.97
CA GLU A 267 -8.89 -2.22 -23.38
C GLU A 267 -7.61 -3.07 -23.51
N ASP A 268 -7.21 -3.76 -22.44
CA ASP A 268 -6.02 -4.61 -22.48
C ASP A 268 -6.25 -5.80 -23.43
N GLU A 269 -5.29 -6.02 -24.33
CA GLU A 269 -5.31 -7.16 -25.24
C GLU A 269 -4.29 -8.23 -24.78
N PRO A 270 -4.68 -9.51 -24.65
CA PRO A 270 -3.75 -10.56 -24.29
C PRO A 270 -2.72 -10.75 -25.42
N VAL A 271 -1.47 -10.98 -25.02
CA VAL A 271 -0.41 -11.42 -25.92
C VAL A 271 -0.46 -12.94 -26.02
N THR A 272 -0.51 -13.45 -27.24
CA THR A 272 -0.54 -14.91 -27.49
C THR A 272 0.84 -15.44 -27.84
N ARG A 273 1.04 -16.74 -27.61
CA ARG A 273 2.24 -17.48 -28.06
C ARG A 273 2.55 -17.18 -29.54
N GLY A 274 3.82 -16.92 -29.81
CA GLY A 274 4.33 -16.58 -31.16
C GLY A 274 4.42 -15.07 -31.43
N ASN A 275 3.95 -14.22 -30.52
CA ASN A 275 4.22 -12.78 -30.59
C ASN A 275 5.72 -12.49 -30.40
N PRO A 276 6.31 -11.52 -31.14
CA PRO A 276 7.73 -11.13 -30.97
C PRO A 276 8.14 -10.77 -29.54
N VAL A 277 7.22 -10.23 -28.73
CA VAL A 277 7.43 -9.95 -27.29
C VAL A 277 7.88 -11.19 -26.52
N CYS A 278 7.48 -12.38 -26.95
CA CYS A 278 7.88 -13.63 -26.31
C CYS A 278 9.38 -13.96 -26.44
N ALA A 279 10.11 -13.28 -27.33
CA ALA A 279 11.57 -13.36 -27.34
C ALA A 279 12.20 -12.75 -26.07
N VAL A 280 11.52 -11.75 -25.47
CA VAL A 280 11.96 -11.08 -24.23
C VAL A 280 11.26 -11.69 -23.02
N LEU A 281 9.96 -11.99 -23.12
CA LEU A 281 9.13 -12.47 -22.02
C LEU A 281 8.88 -13.98 -22.07
N GLY A 282 9.87 -14.77 -22.49
CA GLY A 282 9.71 -16.21 -22.72
C GLY A 282 9.29 -17.04 -21.50
N GLN A 283 9.55 -16.55 -20.28
CA GLN A 283 9.14 -17.23 -19.03
C GLN A 283 7.70 -16.90 -18.60
N SER A 284 7.03 -15.95 -19.27
CA SER A 284 5.61 -15.67 -19.04
C SER A 284 4.73 -16.83 -19.48
N THR A 285 3.57 -17.00 -18.84
CA THR A 285 2.61 -18.07 -19.16
C THR A 285 2.05 -17.90 -20.57
N SER A 286 1.76 -16.67 -20.98
CA SER A 286 1.33 -16.31 -22.34
C SER A 286 2.32 -16.73 -23.43
N CYS A 287 3.61 -16.75 -23.12
CA CYS A 287 4.68 -17.17 -24.03
C CYS A 287 5.04 -18.65 -23.90
N GLY A 288 4.35 -19.40 -23.03
CA GLY A 288 4.54 -20.82 -22.82
C GLY A 288 5.63 -21.16 -21.80
N GLY A 289 6.08 -20.16 -21.03
CA GLY A 289 6.92 -20.35 -19.87
C GLY A 289 6.14 -20.89 -18.66
N PRO A 290 6.85 -21.26 -17.59
CA PRO A 290 6.24 -21.85 -16.39
C PRO A 290 5.45 -20.82 -15.56
N GLY A 291 5.56 -19.53 -15.86
CA GLY A 291 4.93 -18.48 -15.07
C GLY A 291 5.62 -18.21 -13.73
N PRO A 292 4.96 -17.44 -12.86
CA PRO A 292 5.46 -17.11 -11.53
C PRO A 292 5.72 -18.36 -10.67
N LYS A 293 6.95 -18.52 -10.17
CA LYS A 293 7.31 -19.59 -9.22
C LYS A 293 6.86 -19.24 -7.81
N VAL A 294 6.11 -20.14 -7.17
CA VAL A 294 5.78 -20.05 -5.74
C VAL A 294 7.04 -20.37 -4.92
N THR A 295 7.47 -19.43 -4.08
CA THR A 295 8.63 -19.62 -3.20
C THR A 295 8.24 -20.30 -1.88
N PRO A 296 9.18 -20.90 -1.13
CA PRO A 296 8.89 -21.42 0.20
C PRO A 296 8.32 -20.38 1.17
N GLU A 297 8.71 -19.11 1.02
CA GLU A 297 8.17 -17.99 1.79
C GLU A 297 6.69 -17.73 1.46
N ASP A 298 6.33 -17.80 0.18
CA ASP A 298 4.94 -17.64 -0.27
C ASP A 298 4.04 -18.76 0.27
N VAL A 299 4.55 -20.00 0.28
CA VAL A 299 3.85 -21.15 0.89
C VAL A 299 3.64 -20.90 2.37
N ALA A 300 4.71 -20.53 3.10
CA ALA A 300 4.64 -20.27 4.53
C ALA A 300 3.71 -19.10 4.88
N ALA A 301 3.63 -18.07 4.03
CA ALA A 301 2.71 -16.95 4.18
C ALA A 301 1.24 -17.38 3.99
N LEU A 302 0.95 -18.16 2.96
CA LEU A 302 -0.40 -18.70 2.72
C LEU A 302 -0.84 -19.60 3.87
N GLU A 303 0.01 -20.53 4.30
CA GLU A 303 -0.30 -21.40 5.42
C GLU A 303 -0.57 -20.65 6.71
N ARG A 304 0.17 -19.57 6.99
CA ARG A 304 -0.09 -18.71 8.16
C ARG A 304 -1.47 -18.06 8.08
N ALA A 305 -1.84 -17.53 6.92
CA ALA A 305 -3.14 -16.92 6.73
C ALA A 305 -4.29 -17.94 6.85
N VAL A 306 -4.14 -19.13 6.25
CA VAL A 306 -5.13 -20.22 6.38
C VAL A 306 -5.30 -20.63 7.84
N ARG A 307 -4.20 -20.81 8.58
CA ARG A 307 -4.29 -21.11 10.04
C ARG A 307 -4.97 -19.98 10.81
N GLY A 308 -4.67 -18.74 10.47
CA GLY A 308 -5.29 -17.57 11.09
C GLY A 308 -6.80 -17.51 10.83
N LEU A 309 -7.23 -17.76 9.60
CA LEU A 309 -8.64 -17.84 9.23
C LEU A 309 -9.37 -18.96 10.01
N VAL A 310 -8.79 -20.16 10.08
CA VAL A 310 -9.35 -21.27 10.84
C VAL A 310 -9.47 -20.93 12.34
N SER A 311 -8.46 -20.26 12.92
CA SER A 311 -8.54 -19.80 14.31
C SER A 311 -9.65 -18.77 14.49
N ALA A 312 -9.79 -17.81 13.57
CA ALA A 312 -10.82 -16.79 13.63
C ALA A 312 -12.23 -17.40 13.58
N VAL A 313 -12.47 -18.42 12.75
CA VAL A 313 -13.75 -19.16 12.74
C VAL A 313 -13.97 -19.90 14.07
N ARG A 314 -12.97 -20.65 14.54
CA ARG A 314 -13.08 -21.46 15.77
C ARG A 314 -13.33 -20.58 17.01
N ASP A 315 -12.70 -19.43 17.06
CA ASP A 315 -12.77 -18.51 18.18
C ASP A 315 -13.93 -17.49 18.02
N GLU A 316 -14.74 -17.63 16.96
CA GLU A 316 -15.87 -16.75 16.58
C GLU A 316 -15.46 -15.27 16.51
N ASP A 317 -14.21 -15.01 16.12
CA ASP A 317 -13.63 -13.68 16.02
C ASP A 317 -14.06 -13.00 14.71
N CYS A 318 -15.24 -12.40 14.75
CA CYS A 318 -15.80 -11.69 13.60
C CYS A 318 -14.97 -10.50 13.13
N ASP A 319 -14.19 -9.85 14.00
CA ASP A 319 -13.33 -8.75 13.56
C ASP A 319 -12.17 -9.29 12.73
N ALA A 320 -11.54 -10.36 13.20
CA ALA A 320 -10.53 -11.08 12.44
C ALA A 320 -11.08 -11.63 11.11
N LEU A 321 -12.28 -12.24 11.11
CA LEU A 321 -12.89 -12.78 9.89
C LEU A 321 -13.16 -11.70 8.84
N VAL A 322 -13.75 -10.57 9.23
CA VAL A 322 -13.97 -9.44 8.31
C VAL A 322 -12.63 -8.88 7.83
N SER A 323 -11.60 -8.86 8.68
CA SER A 323 -10.26 -8.45 8.26
C SER A 323 -9.61 -9.38 7.23
N TYR A 324 -10.04 -10.65 7.13
CA TYR A 324 -9.60 -11.57 6.09
C TYR A 324 -10.35 -11.41 4.77
N MET A 325 -11.42 -10.60 4.70
CA MET A 325 -12.14 -10.38 3.44
C MET A 325 -11.35 -9.44 2.53
N SER A 326 -11.35 -9.73 1.23
CA SER A 326 -10.74 -8.85 0.21
C SER A 326 -11.53 -7.55 0.10
N SER A 327 -10.87 -6.47 -0.33
CA SER A 327 -11.52 -5.20 -0.65
C SER A 327 -12.66 -5.39 -1.67
N GLY A 328 -12.46 -6.25 -2.69
CA GLY A 328 -13.48 -6.60 -3.67
C GLY A 328 -14.70 -7.30 -3.05
N THR A 329 -14.47 -8.19 -2.08
CA THR A 329 -15.55 -8.82 -1.31
C THR A 329 -16.32 -7.77 -0.52
N LEU A 330 -15.64 -6.89 0.22
CA LEU A 330 -16.28 -5.84 1.02
C LEU A 330 -17.14 -4.90 0.14
N GLU A 331 -16.63 -4.52 -1.04
CA GLU A 331 -17.37 -3.73 -2.03
C GLU A 331 -18.64 -4.44 -2.51
N ARG A 332 -18.58 -5.76 -2.79
CA ARG A 332 -19.74 -6.56 -3.21
C ARG A 332 -20.83 -6.61 -2.13
N PHE A 333 -20.45 -6.69 -0.85
CA PHE A 333 -21.43 -6.64 0.24
C PHE A 333 -22.03 -5.24 0.43
N GLY A 334 -21.31 -4.18 0.04
CA GLY A 334 -21.78 -2.81 0.16
C GLY A 334 -21.96 -2.32 1.61
N ALA A 335 -21.34 -3.01 2.57
CA ALA A 335 -21.47 -2.76 4.00
C ALA A 335 -20.12 -2.35 4.61
N GLY A 336 -20.17 -1.49 5.63
CA GLY A 336 -18.95 -1.08 6.35
C GLY A 336 -18.39 -2.21 7.23
N HIS A 337 -17.10 -2.15 7.58
CA HIS A 337 -16.44 -3.17 8.42
C HIS A 337 -17.25 -3.52 9.68
N GLN A 338 -17.69 -2.51 10.45
CA GLN A 338 -18.43 -2.73 11.69
C GLN A 338 -19.83 -3.35 11.47
N GLU A 339 -20.44 -3.08 10.32
CA GLU A 339 -21.72 -3.68 9.95
C GLU A 339 -21.54 -5.17 9.62
N LEU A 340 -20.52 -5.51 8.84
CA LEU A 340 -20.15 -6.90 8.56
C LEU A 340 -19.77 -7.67 9.82
N VAL A 341 -19.06 -7.03 10.75
CA VAL A 341 -18.76 -7.63 12.06
C VAL A 341 -20.06 -7.94 12.82
N SER A 342 -21.05 -7.05 12.78
CA SER A 342 -22.36 -7.29 13.39
C SER A 342 -23.09 -8.45 12.73
N MET A 343 -23.16 -8.45 11.39
CA MET A 343 -23.80 -9.53 10.61
C MET A 343 -23.14 -10.89 10.88
N CYS A 344 -21.82 -10.93 10.97
CA CYS A 344 -21.06 -12.12 11.32
C CYS A 344 -21.45 -12.66 12.71
N ARG A 345 -21.54 -11.79 13.72
CA ARG A 345 -21.92 -12.20 15.09
C ARG A 345 -23.34 -12.76 15.14
N GLU A 346 -24.26 -12.12 14.40
CA GLU A 346 -25.64 -12.62 14.26
C GLU A 346 -25.67 -13.98 13.57
N ALA A 347 -24.85 -14.19 12.54
CA ALA A 347 -24.74 -15.48 11.86
C ALA A 347 -24.21 -16.59 12.78
N PHE A 348 -23.16 -16.34 13.58
CA PHE A 348 -22.68 -17.32 14.57
C PHE A 348 -23.73 -17.64 15.62
N THR A 349 -24.43 -16.63 16.14
CA THR A 349 -25.54 -16.85 17.09
C THR A 349 -26.65 -17.73 16.49
N GLN A 350 -26.96 -17.55 15.20
CA GLN A 350 -27.91 -18.42 14.50
C GLN A 350 -27.36 -19.84 14.35
N LEU A 351 -26.08 -20.00 14.00
CA LEU A 351 -25.43 -21.31 13.84
C LEU A 351 -25.39 -22.11 15.13
N GLU A 352 -25.19 -21.47 16.29
CA GLU A 352 -25.28 -22.14 17.61
C GLU A 352 -26.63 -22.84 17.80
N SER A 353 -27.73 -22.23 17.32
CA SER A 353 -29.07 -22.84 17.40
C SER A 353 -29.23 -24.11 16.54
N PHE A 354 -28.32 -24.31 15.58
CA PHE A 354 -28.24 -25.48 14.70
C PHE A 354 -27.08 -26.43 15.06
N GLY A 355 -26.57 -26.37 16.29
CA GLY A 355 -25.49 -27.26 16.75
C GLY A 355 -24.08 -26.75 16.44
N GLY A 356 -23.94 -25.49 16.02
CA GLY A 356 -22.67 -24.82 15.78
C GLY A 356 -22.07 -25.13 14.40
N LEU A 357 -20.94 -24.48 14.14
CA LEU A 357 -20.09 -24.68 12.96
C LEU A 357 -18.77 -25.31 13.40
N THR A 358 -18.38 -26.41 12.77
CA THR A 358 -17.03 -26.95 12.90
C THR A 358 -16.32 -26.90 11.56
N VAL A 359 -15.08 -26.40 11.56
CA VAL A 359 -14.18 -26.54 10.41
C VAL A 359 -13.46 -27.86 10.57
N ASP A 360 -13.77 -28.81 9.69
CA ASP A 360 -13.28 -30.19 9.78
C ASP A 360 -11.93 -30.35 9.09
N ASP A 361 -11.73 -29.67 7.95
CA ASP A 361 -10.51 -29.73 7.15
C ASP A 361 -10.35 -28.48 6.28
N VAL A 362 -9.11 -28.02 6.11
CA VAL A 362 -8.76 -26.96 5.14
C VAL A 362 -7.51 -27.35 4.38
N ARG A 363 -7.61 -27.39 3.05
CA ARG A 363 -6.52 -27.76 2.15
C ARG A 363 -6.25 -26.67 1.13
N VAL A 364 -4.98 -26.35 0.90
CA VAL A 364 -4.57 -25.56 -0.25
C VAL A 364 -4.71 -26.43 -1.50
N VAL A 365 -5.52 -25.99 -2.45
CA VAL A 365 -5.79 -26.68 -3.73
C VAL A 365 -4.78 -26.23 -4.78
N SER A 366 -4.53 -24.93 -4.87
CA SER A 366 -3.57 -24.33 -5.79
C SER A 366 -3.00 -23.04 -5.21
N GLN A 367 -1.82 -22.68 -5.70
CA GLN A 367 -1.20 -21.38 -5.44
C GLN A 367 -0.46 -20.96 -6.71
N THR A 368 -0.69 -19.73 -7.16
CA THR A 368 -0.05 -19.14 -8.33
C THR A 368 0.13 -17.66 -8.08
N GLY A 369 1.38 -17.20 -8.00
CA GLY A 369 1.70 -15.81 -7.68
C GLY A 369 0.96 -15.31 -6.43
N ALA A 370 0.13 -14.28 -6.60
CA ALA A 370 -0.68 -13.64 -5.56
C ALA A 370 -2.10 -14.21 -5.42
N ARG A 371 -2.39 -15.36 -6.05
CA ARG A 371 -3.67 -16.08 -5.96
C ARG A 371 -3.50 -17.49 -5.40
N ALA A 372 -4.50 -17.95 -4.68
CA ALA A 372 -4.58 -19.31 -4.18
C ALA A 372 -6.02 -19.78 -4.13
N ALA A 373 -6.24 -21.09 -4.12
CA ALA A 373 -7.53 -21.68 -3.82
C ALA A 373 -7.40 -22.59 -2.60
N ILE A 374 -8.36 -22.49 -1.68
CA ILE A 374 -8.48 -23.43 -0.56
C ILE A 374 -9.80 -24.19 -0.64
N SER A 375 -9.76 -25.47 -0.33
CA SER A 375 -10.93 -26.29 -0.08
C SER A 375 -11.18 -26.33 1.42
N VAL A 376 -12.34 -25.85 1.85
CA VAL A 376 -12.78 -25.87 3.25
C VAL A 376 -13.89 -26.91 3.38
N THR A 377 -13.72 -27.85 4.30
CA THR A 377 -14.77 -28.79 4.70
C THR A 377 -15.26 -28.40 6.08
N ALA A 378 -16.57 -28.19 6.21
CA ALA A 378 -17.19 -27.78 7.45
C ALA A 378 -18.52 -28.51 7.69
N THR A 379 -18.84 -28.72 8.96
CA THR A 379 -20.08 -29.34 9.40
C THR A 379 -20.95 -28.33 10.13
N VAL A 380 -22.20 -28.22 9.69
CA VAL A 380 -23.26 -27.44 10.34
C VAL A 380 -24.47 -28.34 10.50
N ASN A 381 -25.06 -28.41 11.70
CA ASN A 381 -26.22 -29.27 11.98
C ASN A 381 -26.01 -30.76 11.59
N GLY A 382 -24.79 -31.27 11.78
CA GLY A 382 -24.41 -32.63 11.40
C GLY A 382 -24.33 -32.89 9.89
N GLN A 383 -24.53 -31.87 9.05
CA GLN A 383 -24.33 -31.95 7.61
C GLN A 383 -22.96 -31.39 7.26
N THR A 384 -22.09 -32.23 6.72
CA THR A 384 -20.78 -31.85 6.20
C THR A 384 -20.90 -31.35 4.77
N SER A 385 -20.25 -30.23 4.47
CA SER A 385 -20.14 -29.67 3.12
C SER A 385 -18.71 -29.24 2.84
N THR A 386 -18.33 -29.25 1.57
CA THR A 386 -17.02 -28.79 1.10
C THR A 386 -17.22 -27.67 0.10
N ALA A 387 -16.49 -26.57 0.27
CA ALA A 387 -16.50 -25.42 -0.64
C ALA A 387 -15.07 -25.01 -0.98
N GLU A 388 -14.84 -24.68 -2.24
CA GLU A 388 -13.60 -24.03 -2.68
C GLU A 388 -13.76 -22.52 -2.59
N ASN A 389 -12.77 -21.84 -2.03
CA ASN A 389 -12.73 -20.39 -1.88
C ASN A 389 -11.43 -19.87 -2.46
N GLU A 390 -11.52 -18.76 -3.19
CA GLU A 390 -10.35 -18.08 -3.73
C GLU A 390 -9.73 -17.17 -2.67
N LEU A 391 -8.40 -17.05 -2.73
CA LEU A 391 -7.66 -16.05 -1.99
C LEU A 391 -6.84 -15.19 -2.93
N VAL A 392 -6.78 -13.92 -2.60
CA VAL A 392 -5.96 -12.90 -3.26
C VAL A 392 -5.03 -12.26 -2.24
N ARG A 393 -3.86 -11.79 -2.67
CA ARG A 393 -2.93 -11.10 -1.78
C ARG A 393 -3.15 -9.59 -1.83
N GLU A 394 -3.64 -9.02 -0.73
CA GLU A 394 -3.82 -7.58 -0.52
C GLU A 394 -2.97 -7.10 0.66
N ASN A 395 -2.18 -6.06 0.44
CA ASN A 395 -1.28 -5.42 1.40
C ASN A 395 -0.38 -6.44 2.14
N GLY A 396 0.08 -7.46 1.42
CA GLY A 396 1.01 -8.49 1.84
C GLY A 396 0.31 -9.70 2.44
N ASN A 397 -1.01 -9.60 2.64
CA ASN A 397 -1.83 -10.53 3.36
C ASN A 397 -2.75 -11.28 2.41
N TRP A 398 -2.90 -12.57 2.63
CA TRP A 398 -3.91 -13.35 1.93
C TRP A 398 -5.30 -12.99 2.46
N LYS A 399 -6.21 -12.68 1.53
CA LYS A 399 -7.60 -12.34 1.77
C LYS A 399 -8.50 -13.31 1.04
N LEU A 400 -9.61 -13.67 1.64
CA LEU A 400 -10.69 -14.39 0.98
C LEU A 400 -11.36 -13.46 -0.05
N ASP A 401 -11.42 -13.93 -1.29
CA ASP A 401 -12.16 -13.26 -2.36
C ASP A 401 -13.40 -14.07 -2.70
N VAL A 402 -14.56 -13.61 -2.21
CA VAL A 402 -15.83 -14.38 -2.20
C VAL A 402 -17.01 -13.66 -2.82
#